data_AF-A0A520I5G3-F1
#
_entry.id   AF-A0A520I5G3-F1
#
_cell.length_a   1.000
_cell.length_b   1.000
_cell.length_c   1.000
_cell.angle_alpha   90.00
_cell.angle_beta   90.00
_cell.angle_gamma   90.00
#
_symmetry.space_group_name_H-M   'P 1'
#
loop_
_entity.id
_entity.type
_entity.pdbx_description
1 polymer ?
#
loop_
_entity_poly.entity_id
_entity_poly.type
_entity_poly.pdbx_seq_one_letter_code
_entity_poly.pdbx_strand_id
1 'polypeptide(L)'
;MRIVRIQSADGVLSWGEQHPDGQVQKLSGDLFGNLTRTGITVENFKLLAPLQPTALFCIGLNYRQHAAETNAPLPKFPVLFMKSPG
;
A
#
# COMPACT_ATOMS: atom_id res chain seq x y z
N MET A 1 3.52 -7.86 -10.63
CA MET A 1 2.22 -8.06 -9.94
C MET A 1 1.94 -6.83 -9.09
N ARG A 2 0.82 -6.14 -9.33
CA ARG A 2 0.37 -5.03 -8.47
C ARG A 2 -0.70 -5.57 -7.53
N ILE A 3 -0.32 -5.83 -6.28
CA ILE A 3 -1.24 -6.39 -5.28
C ILE A 3 -2.09 -5.26 -4.70
N VAL A 4 -3.39 -5.50 -4.65
CA VAL A 4 -4.39 -4.56 -4.12
C VAL A 4 -5.23 -5.23 -3.04
N ARG A 5 -5.66 -4.43 -2.06
CA ARG A 5 -6.69 -4.81 -1.10
C ARG A 5 -8.01 -4.22 -1.55
N ILE A 6 -9.03 -5.06 -1.70
CA ILE A 6 -10.33 -4.62 -2.22
C ILE A 6 -11.46 -5.08 -1.32
N GLN A 7 -12.57 -4.35 -1.38
CA GLN A 7 -13.86 -4.75 -0.85
C GLN A 7 -14.82 -4.92 -2.03
N SER A 8 -15.33 -6.12 -2.26
CA SER A 8 -16.34 -6.37 -3.30
C SER A 8 -17.71 -5.77 -2.90
N ALA A 9 -18.64 -5.68 -3.86
CA ALA A 9 -19.97 -5.12 -3.66
C ALA A 9 -20.79 -5.82 -2.54
N ASP A 10 -20.54 -7.11 -2.31
CA ASP A 10 -21.11 -7.90 -1.21
C ASP A 10 -20.42 -7.66 0.15
N GLY A 11 -19.45 -6.76 0.21
CA GLY A 11 -18.72 -6.37 1.41
C GLY A 11 -17.52 -7.25 1.74
N VAL A 12 -17.23 -8.30 0.95
CA VAL A 12 -16.13 -9.22 1.22
C VAL A 12 -14.78 -8.57 0.96
N LEU A 13 -13.87 -8.71 1.93
CA LEU A 13 -12.49 -8.24 1.82
C LEU A 13 -11.63 -9.33 1.17
N SER A 14 -10.81 -8.94 0.18
CA SER A 14 -9.88 -9.86 -0.45
C SER A 14 -8.66 -9.16 -1.06
N TRP A 15 -7.65 -9.95 -1.38
CA TRP A 15 -6.51 -9.53 -2.19
C TRP A 15 -6.84 -9.65 -3.67
N GLY A 16 -6.22 -8.81 -4.49
CA GLY A 16 -6.30 -8.90 -5.95
C GLY A 16 -4.98 -8.52 -6.62
N GLU A 17 -4.80 -8.96 -7.86
CA GLU A 17 -3.79 -8.43 -8.77
C GLU A 17 -4.46 -7.46 -9.73
N GLN A 18 -4.01 -6.20 -9.74
CA GLN A 18 -4.46 -5.20 -10.69
C GLN A 18 -3.58 -5.21 -11.95
N HIS A 19 -4.21 -5.38 -13.11
CA HIS A 19 -3.59 -5.31 -14.42
C HIS A 19 -3.50 -3.85 -14.93
N PRO A 20 -2.66 -3.55 -15.94
CA PRO A 20 -2.49 -2.19 -16.47
C PRO A 20 -3.76 -1.56 -17.04
N ASP A 21 -4.71 -2.36 -17.51
CA ASP A 21 -6.03 -1.94 -18.00
C ASP A 21 -7.03 -1.62 -16.86
N GLY A 22 -6.61 -1.81 -15.60
CA GLY A 22 -7.43 -1.59 -14.42
C GLY A 22 -8.22 -2.81 -13.95
N GLN A 23 -8.25 -3.91 -14.72
CA GLN A 23 -8.90 -5.15 -14.31
C GLN A 23 -8.24 -5.73 -13.05
N VAL A 24 -9.04 -6.29 -12.15
CA VAL A 24 -8.55 -6.94 -10.93
C VAL A 24 -8.95 -8.41 -10.92
N GLN A 25 -7.96 -9.30 -10.78
CA GLN A 25 -8.19 -10.71 -10.52
C GLN A 25 -8.00 -11.02 -9.05
N LYS A 26 -8.94 -11.74 -8.43
CA LYS A 26 -8.88 -12.14 -7.03
C LYS A 26 -7.68 -13.06 -6.78
N LEU A 27 -6.97 -12.81 -5.69
CA LEU A 27 -5.90 -13.65 -5.19
C LEU A 27 -6.37 -14.42 -3.95
N SER A 28 -5.88 -15.64 -3.78
CA SER A 28 -6.02 -16.45 -2.57
C SER A 28 -4.67 -16.67 -1.89
N GLY A 29 -4.68 -16.92 -0.59
CA GLY A 29 -3.47 -17.15 0.21
C GLY A 29 -3.11 -15.97 1.12
N ASP A 30 -1.84 -15.89 1.49
CA ASP A 30 -1.31 -14.92 2.45
C ASP A 30 -0.44 -13.87 1.76
N LEU A 31 -0.59 -12.60 2.16
CA LEU A 31 0.12 -11.48 1.54
C LEU A 31 1.65 -11.56 1.69
N PHE A 32 2.13 -12.09 2.82
CA PHE A 32 3.55 -12.20 3.13
C PHE A 32 4.09 -13.61 2.89
N GLY A 33 3.20 -14.58 2.69
CA GLY A 33 3.49 -15.92 2.19
C GLY A 33 3.27 -16.02 0.68
N ASN A 34 2.44 -16.98 0.28
CA ASN A 34 2.16 -17.25 -1.12
C ASN A 34 0.77 -16.73 -1.50
N LEU A 35 0.73 -15.96 -2.59
CA LEU A 35 -0.49 -15.54 -3.27
C LEU A 35 -0.65 -16.30 -4.59
N THR A 36 -1.86 -16.80 -4.83
CA THR A 36 -2.21 -17.55 -6.04
C THR A 36 -3.35 -16.87 -6.77
N ARG A 37 -3.24 -16.77 -8.10
CA ARG A 37 -4.33 -16.29 -8.96
C ARG A 37 -5.48 -17.28 -8.94
N THR A 38 -6.68 -16.79 -8.63
CA THR A 38 -7.88 -17.62 -8.67
C THR A 38 -8.51 -17.72 -10.06
N GLY A 39 -8.11 -16.84 -10.99
CA GLY A 39 -8.75 -16.67 -12.29
C GLY A 39 -10.10 -15.93 -12.25
N ILE A 40 -10.55 -15.53 -11.06
CA ILE A 40 -11.81 -14.81 -10.88
C ILE A 40 -11.56 -13.31 -11.03
N THR A 41 -12.13 -12.70 -12.06
CA THR A 41 -12.17 -11.24 -12.19
C THR A 41 -13.18 -10.66 -11.20
N VAL A 42 -12.78 -9.60 -10.50
CA VAL A 42 -13.64 -8.86 -9.58
C VAL A 42 -14.09 -7.57 -10.24
N GLU A 43 -15.41 -7.42 -10.36
CA GLU A 43 -16.05 -6.20 -10.82
C GLU A 43 -16.66 -5.44 -9.63
N ASN A 44 -16.95 -4.15 -9.81
CA ASN A 44 -17.65 -3.32 -8.82
C ASN A 44 -17.09 -3.45 -7.39
N PHE A 45 -15.83 -3.07 -7.21
CA PHE A 45 -15.13 -3.13 -5.92
C PHE A 45 -14.65 -1.75 -5.47
N LYS A 46 -14.46 -1.59 -4.16
CA LYS A 46 -13.76 -0.45 -3.56
C LYS A 46 -12.30 -0.81 -3.33
N LEU A 47 -11.38 0.00 -3.84
CA LEU A 47 -9.97 -0.09 -3.51
C LEU A 47 -9.72 0.43 -2.08
N LEU A 48 -9.00 -0.35 -1.27
CA LEU A 48 -8.65 0.01 0.10
C LEU A 48 -7.17 0.35 0.21
N ALA A 49 -6.76 0.87 1.37
CA ALA A 49 -5.34 0.90 1.72
C ALA A 49 -4.76 -0.54 1.61
N PRO A 50 -3.58 -0.71 0.99
CA PRO A 50 -3.06 -2.03 0.63
C PRO A 50 -2.66 -2.87 1.84
N LEU A 51 -2.51 -2.26 3.01
CA LEU A 51 -2.08 -2.90 4.24
C LEU A 51 -2.87 -2.36 5.43
N GLN A 52 -2.91 -3.15 6.50
CA GLN A 52 -3.30 -2.73 7.84
C GLN A 52 -2.07 -2.84 8.75
N PRO A 53 -1.13 -1.87 8.68
CA PRO A 53 0.09 -1.92 9.47
C PRO A 53 -0.22 -1.73 10.96
N THR A 54 0.61 -2.31 11.83
CA THR A 54 0.55 -2.11 13.29
C THR A 54 1.34 -0.88 13.75
N ALA A 55 2.31 -0.42 12.94
CA ALA A 55 3.06 0.82 13.16
C ALA A 55 3.52 1.38 11.81
N LEU A 56 3.58 2.72 11.69
CA LEU A 56 4.13 3.41 10.52
C LEU A 56 5.37 4.20 10.94
N PHE A 57 6.55 3.69 10.59
CA PHE A 57 7.81 4.42 10.72
C PHE A 57 8.08 5.22 9.45
N CYS A 58 8.39 6.50 9.60
CA CYS A 58 8.54 7.45 8.51
C CYS A 58 9.89 8.18 8.60
N ILE A 59 10.45 8.54 7.44
CA ILE A 59 11.70 9.29 7.34
C ILE A 59 11.40 10.70 6.83
N GLY A 60 11.68 11.69 7.67
CA GLY A 60 11.60 13.11 7.32
C GLY A 60 12.84 13.59 6.56
N LEU A 61 12.68 14.70 5.82
CA LEU A 61 13.77 15.40 5.14
C LEU A 61 14.68 14.51 4.26
N ASN A 62 14.11 13.49 3.61
CA ASN A 62 14.84 12.53 2.78
C ASN A 62 15.10 13.01 1.33
N TYR A 63 14.87 14.30 1.04
CA TYR A 63 15.12 14.92 -0.25
C TYR A 63 15.86 16.24 -0.05
N ARG A 64 16.96 16.45 -0.79
CA ARG A 64 17.78 17.68 -0.68
C ARG A 64 16.97 18.94 -0.97
N GLN A 65 16.12 18.88 -2.00
CA GLN A 65 15.24 19.99 -2.36
C GLN A 65 14.26 20.31 -1.22
N HIS A 66 13.68 19.30 -0.58
CA HIS A 66 12.75 19.52 0.53
C HIS A 66 13.42 20.14 1.76
N ALA A 67 14.69 19.80 2.03
CA ALA A 67 15.48 20.48 3.05
C ALA A 67 15.72 21.97 2.69
N ALA A 68 16.03 22.26 1.42
CA ALA A 68 16.21 23.63 0.95
C ALA A 68 14.90 24.45 1.01
N GLU A 69 13.76 23.88 0.59
CA GLU A 69 12.43 24.51 0.67
C GLU A 69 12.05 24.96 2.08
N THR A 70 12.49 24.21 3.09
CA THR A 70 12.19 24.47 4.50
C THR A 70 13.30 25.23 5.24
N ASN A 71 14.37 25.64 4.53
CA ASN A 71 15.61 26.18 5.12
C ASN A 71 16.20 25.28 6.23
N ALA A 72 15.94 23.97 6.15
CA ALA A 72 16.47 22.99 7.07
C ALA A 72 17.89 22.58 6.65
N PRO A 73 18.84 22.42 7.60
CA PRO A 73 20.13 21.85 7.29
C PRO A 73 19.98 20.40 6.81
N LEU A 74 20.89 19.96 5.94
CA LEU A 74 20.92 18.56 5.52
C LEU A 74 21.19 17.66 6.75
N PRO A 75 20.31 16.67 7.02
CA PRO A 75 20.45 15.85 8.19
C PRO A 75 21.68 14.94 8.08
N LYS A 76 22.43 14.79 9.17
CA LYS A 76 23.58 13.86 9.25
C LYS A 76 23.16 12.39 9.42
N PHE A 77 21.94 12.17 9.92
CA PHE A 77 21.33 10.86 10.16
C PHE A 77 19.86 10.88 9.73
N PRO A 78 19.23 9.74 9.40
CA PRO A 78 17.82 9.70 9.05
C PRO A 78 16.92 10.27 10.16
N VAL A 79 16.00 11.16 9.78
CA VAL A 79 15.03 11.74 10.71
C VAL A 79 13.85 10.79 10.85
N LEU A 80 13.96 9.83 11.77
CA LEU A 80 12.91 8.83 12.03
C LEU A 80 11.81 9.40 12.93
N PHE A 81 10.56 9.21 12.52
CA PHE A 81 9.37 9.48 13.35
C PHE A 81 8.29 8.41 13.13
N MET A 82 7.24 8.41 13.96
CA MET A 82 6.16 7.42 13.91
C MET A 82 4.80 8.10 13.72
N LYS A 83 3.91 7.45 12.95
CA LYS A 83 2.47 7.74 12.90
C LYS A 83 1.68 6.50 13.35
N SER A 84 0.65 6.71 14.18
CA SER A 84 -0.28 5.63 14.56
C SER A 84 -1.14 5.20 13.36
N PRO A 85 -1.37 3.89 13.14
CA PRO A 85 -2.35 3.40 12.18
C PRO A 85 -3.77 3.58 12.74
N GLY A 86 -4.30 4.80 12.61
CA GLY A 86 -5.56 5.20 13.26
C GLY A 86 -5.30 5.93 14.56
#